data_AF-A0A328ETJ2-F1
#
_entry.id   AF-A0A328ETJ2-F1
#
_cell.length_a   1.000
_cell.length_b   1.000
_cell.length_c   1.000
_cell.angle_alpha   90.00
_cell.angle_beta   90.00
_cell.angle_gamma   90.00
#
_symmetry.space_group_name_H-M   'P 1'
#
loop_
_entity.id
_entity.type
_entity.pdbx_description
1 polymer ?
#
loop_
_entity_poly.entity_id
_entity_poly.type
_entity_poly.pdbx_seq_one_letter_code
_entity_poly.pdbx_strand_id
1 'polypeptide(L)'
;MVRLIIGILLGLWGLPVLVFSIQNLIGSLSETEPQAAGMFFAVTGLPALVMLLGAFLLIRSYLKNPSKPAHPVQSRLSTADSQNTSGQYCTKCGIGLAADVVFCPNCGQKITP
;
A
#
# COMPACT_ATOMS: atom_id res chain seq x y z
N MET A 1 3.24 -0.95 -0.14
CA MET A 1 2.36 -1.30 0.99
C MET A 1 3.11 -1.40 2.32
N VAL A 2 4.23 -2.12 2.41
CA VAL A 2 5.03 -2.28 3.65
C VAL A 2 5.37 -0.95 4.34
N ARG A 3 5.83 0.07 3.58
CA ARG A 3 6.12 1.41 4.12
C ARG A 3 4.92 2.09 4.81
N LEU A 4 3.72 1.92 4.25
CA LEU A 4 2.49 2.48 4.83
C LEU A 4 2.09 1.72 6.09
N ILE A 5 2.17 0.38 6.08
CA ILE A 5 1.86 -0.45 7.25
C ILE A 5 2.81 -0.11 8.40
N ILE A 6 4.12 -0.04 8.14
CA ILE A 6 5.12 0.34 9.14
C ILE A 6 4.83 1.74 9.69
N GLY A 7 4.52 2.71 8.82
CA GLY A 7 4.18 4.07 9.25
C GLY A 7 2.94 4.13 10.16
N ILE A 8 1.89 3.37 9.83
CA ILE A 8 0.67 3.30 10.65
C ILE A 8 0.95 2.63 12.00
N LEU A 9 1.71 1.54 12.03
CA LEU A 9 2.07 0.84 13.28
C LEU A 9 2.93 1.73 14.19
N LEU A 10 3.93 2.41 13.63
CA LEU A 10 4.73 3.40 14.38
C LEU A 10 3.86 4.52 14.93
N GLY A 11 2.94 5.06 14.13
CA GLY A 11 2.04 6.13 14.56
C GLY A 11 1.09 5.69 15.68
N LEU A 12 0.55 4.47 15.58
CA LEU A 12 -0.35 3.89 16.58
C LEU A 12 0.33 3.71 17.94
N TRP A 13 1.63 3.37 17.95
CA TRP A 13 2.42 3.25 19.19
C TRP A 13 2.99 4.59 19.68
N GLY A 14 3.42 5.46 18.77
CA GLY A 14 4.04 6.74 19.11
C GLY A 14 3.06 7.78 19.67
N LEU A 15 1.82 7.81 19.18
CA LEU A 15 0.83 8.80 19.62
C LEU A 15 0.42 8.60 21.11
N PRO A 16 0.10 7.39 21.60
CA PRO A 16 -0.17 7.16 23.02
C PRO A 16 1.02 7.48 23.93
N VAL A 17 2.24 7.11 23.50
CA VAL A 17 3.46 7.41 24.27
C VAL A 17 3.69 8.92 24.38
N LEU A 18 3.42 9.68 23.31
CA LEU A 18 3.49 11.14 23.33
C LEU A 18 2.46 11.74 24.30
N VAL A 19 1.23 11.23 24.28
CA VAL A 19 0.16 11.68 25.20
C VAL A 19 0.52 11.38 26.65
N PHE A 20 1.05 10.19 26.96
CA PHE A 20 1.57 9.85 28.29
C PHE A 20 2.69 10.81 28.71
N SER A 21 3.65 11.07 27.82
CA SER A 21 4.76 12.00 28.10
C SER A 21 4.25 13.41 28.41
N ILE A 22 3.26 13.91 27.67
CA ILE A 22 2.65 15.23 27.90
C ILE A 22 1.94 15.29 29.26
N GLN A 23 1.19 14.25 29.65
CA GLN A 23 0.52 14.22 30.95
C GLN A 23 1.51 14.26 32.11
N ASN A 24 2.58 13.46 32.02
CA ASN A 24 3.66 13.46 33.02
C ASN A 24 4.43 14.79 33.03
N LEU A 25 4.61 15.41 31.87
CA LEU A 25 5.29 16.69 31.76
C LEU A 25 4.49 17.81 32.43
N ILE A 26 3.19 17.89 32.17
CA ILE A 26 2.32 18.91 32.77
C ILE A 26 2.22 18.71 34.29
N GLY A 27 2.04 17.48 34.76
CA GLY A 27 1.98 17.18 36.20
C GLY A 27 3.26 17.58 36.93
N SER A 28 4.42 17.25 36.36
CA SER A 28 5.72 17.61 36.94
C SER A 28 5.97 19.12 36.94
N LEU A 29 5.44 19.86 35.96
CA LEU A 29 5.50 21.33 35.95
C LEU A 29 4.57 21.96 37.00
N SER A 30 3.37 21.41 37.22
CA SER A 30 2.47 21.91 38.26
C SER A 30 3.02 21.70 39.67
N GLU A 31 3.83 20.66 39.87
CA GLU A 31 4.47 20.35 41.15
C GLU A 31 5.80 21.12 41.35
N THR A 32 6.16 22.01 40.43
CA THR A 32 7.41 22.82 40.45
C THR A 32 8.70 22.00 40.52
N GLU A 33 8.70 20.81 39.93
CA GLU A 33 9.87 19.92 39.83
C GLU A 33 10.42 19.86 38.40
N PRO A 34 11.08 20.92 37.89
CA PRO A 34 11.51 21.01 36.49
C PRO A 34 12.53 19.93 36.08
N GLN A 35 13.24 19.37 37.06
CA GLN A 35 14.21 18.30 36.82
C GLN A 35 13.52 16.99 36.38
N ALA A 36 12.38 16.64 36.97
CA ALA A 36 11.62 15.45 36.58
C ALA A 36 10.91 15.66 35.22
N ALA A 37 10.37 16.86 34.99
CA ALA A 37 9.79 17.27 33.71
C ALA A 37 10.78 17.08 32.55
N GLY A 38 12.04 17.50 32.73
CA GLY A 38 13.10 17.31 31.75
C GLY A 38 13.38 15.85 31.42
N MET A 39 13.33 14.95 32.42
CA MET A 39 13.53 13.51 32.22
C MET A 39 12.41 12.89 31.38
N PHE A 40 11.15 13.22 31.66
CA PHE A 40 10.02 12.72 30.87
C PHE A 40 10.11 13.15 29.41
N PHE A 41 10.41 14.43 29.17
CA PHE A 41 10.57 14.96 27.81
C PHE A 41 11.74 14.31 27.08
N ALA A 42 12.92 14.21 27.70
CA ALA A 42 14.10 13.66 27.04
C ALA A 42 14.00 12.15 26.77
N VAL A 43 13.45 11.37 27.71
CA VAL A 43 13.44 9.91 27.65
C VAL A 43 12.25 9.36 26.87
N THR A 44 11.07 9.98 26.98
CA THR A 44 9.85 9.48 26.34
C THR A 44 9.30 10.42 25.28
N GLY A 45 9.33 11.73 25.54
CA GLY A 45 8.77 12.75 24.64
C GLY A 45 9.53 12.86 23.32
N LEU A 46 10.86 13.04 23.39
CA LEU A 46 11.70 13.22 22.21
C LEU A 46 11.73 11.96 21.33
N PRO A 47 11.87 10.74 21.86
CA PRO A 47 11.73 9.52 21.06
C PRO A 47 10.35 9.35 20.43
N ALA A 48 9.27 9.72 21.15
CA ALA A 48 7.92 9.69 20.60
C ALA A 48 7.75 10.67 19.42
N LEU A 49 8.33 11.87 19.51
CA LEU A 49 8.35 12.83 18.41
C LEU A 49 9.12 12.31 17.20
N VAL A 50 10.28 11.68 17.41
CA VAL A 50 11.07 11.07 16.32
C VAL A 50 10.29 9.93 15.65
N MET A 51 9.64 9.07 16.42
CA MET A 51 8.77 7.99 15.91
C MET A 51 7.60 8.56 15.07
N LEU A 52 6.94 9.60 15.56
CA LEU A 52 5.78 10.21 14.90
C LEU A 52 6.18 10.98 13.63
N LEU A 53 7.33 11.67 13.66
CA LEU A 53 7.92 12.27 12.47
C LEU A 53 8.31 11.21 11.43
N GLY A 54 8.94 10.10 11.86
CA GLY A 54 9.24 8.97 11.00
C GLY A 54 7.99 8.36 10.36
N ALA A 55 6.94 8.15 11.15
CA ALA A 55 5.63 7.68 10.67
C ALA A 55 5.06 8.64 9.60
N PHE A 56 5.06 9.94 9.87
CA PHE A 56 4.59 10.96 8.94
C PHE A 56 5.39 10.98 7.64
N LEU A 57 6.72 10.90 7.71
CA LEU A 57 7.59 10.86 6.53
C LEU A 57 7.37 9.60 5.69
N LEU A 58 7.21 8.43 6.32
CA LEU A 58 6.93 7.17 5.63
C LEU A 58 5.56 7.19 4.93
N ILE A 59 4.53 7.68 5.63
CA ILE A 59 3.19 7.84 5.08
C ILE A 59 3.20 8.83 3.91
N ARG A 60 3.81 10.01 4.10
CA ARG A 60 3.95 11.04 3.05
C ARG A 60 4.71 10.52 1.83
N SER A 61 5.79 9.76 2.05
CA SER A 61 6.56 9.13 0.97
C SER A 61 5.70 8.14 0.18
N TYR A 62 4.88 7.33 0.86
CA TYR A 62 3.96 6.40 0.21
C TYR A 62 2.87 7.12 -0.59
N LEU A 63 2.26 8.18 -0.04
CA LEU A 63 1.24 8.95 -0.74
C LEU A 63 1.80 9.67 -1.96
N LYS A 64 3.04 10.16 -1.88
CA LYS A 64 3.70 10.86 -2.99
C LYS A 64 4.09 9.89 -4.11
N ASN A 65 4.54 8.69 -3.76
CA ASN A 65 4.92 7.66 -4.71
C ASN A 65 4.05 6.42 -4.46
N PRO A 66 2.76 6.46 -4.86
CA PRO A 66 1.91 5.30 -4.74
C PRO A 66 2.53 4.21 -5.60
N SER A 67 3.12 3.20 -4.94
CA SER A 67 3.58 2.01 -5.63
C SER A 67 2.35 1.46 -6.34
N LYS A 68 2.34 1.51 -7.68
CA LYS A 68 1.26 0.99 -8.50
C LYS A 68 0.83 -0.34 -7.87
N PRO A 69 -0.44 -0.50 -7.43
CA PRO A 69 -0.84 -1.70 -6.73
C PRO A 69 -0.47 -2.88 -7.62
N ALA A 70 0.40 -3.75 -7.13
CA ALA A 70 0.63 -5.04 -7.75
C ALA A 70 -0.74 -5.73 -7.74
N HIS A 71 -1.28 -5.93 -8.94
CA HIS A 71 -2.60 -6.46 -9.22
C HIS A 71 -3.02 -7.53 -8.20
N PRO A 72 -4.07 -7.31 -7.40
CA PRO A 72 -4.89 -8.42 -6.95
C PRO A 72 -5.84 -8.71 -8.10
N VAL A 73 -5.55 -9.78 -8.85
CA VAL A 73 -6.54 -10.55 -9.61
C VAL A 73 -7.22 -9.74 -10.73
N GLN A 74 -6.85 -10.05 -11.98
CA GLN A 74 -7.75 -9.87 -13.12
C GLN A 74 -9.03 -10.66 -12.84
N SER A 75 -9.94 -10.05 -12.08
CA SER A 75 -11.33 -10.44 -12.00
C SER A 75 -11.82 -10.38 -13.44
N ARG A 76 -12.22 -11.55 -13.92
CA ARG A 76 -12.88 -11.74 -15.20
C ARG A 76 -14.10 -10.82 -15.30
N LEU A 77 -13.92 -9.61 -15.84
CA LEU A 77 -14.94 -8.92 -16.62
C LEU A 77 -14.32 -7.74 -17.37
N SER A 78 -13.61 -8.06 -18.45
CA SER A 78 -13.46 -7.14 -19.58
C SER A 78 -13.54 -7.98 -20.84
N THR A 79 -14.75 -8.47 -21.08
CA THR A 79 -15.30 -8.59 -22.42
C THR A 79 -15.31 -7.20 -23.06
N ALA A 80 -14.89 -7.17 -24.33
CA ALA A 80 -14.99 -6.08 -25.31
C ALA A 80 -13.96 -4.93 -25.17
N ASP A 81 -12.87 -5.03 -25.95
CA ASP A 81 -12.52 -4.13 -27.08
C ASP A 81 -11.03 -4.38 -27.45
N SER A 82 -10.66 -5.27 -28.37
CA SER A 82 -10.78 -5.23 -29.84
C SER A 82 -10.04 -4.08 -30.53
N GLN A 83 -8.77 -4.30 -30.90
CA GLN A 83 -8.16 -3.73 -32.12
C GLN A 83 -7.17 -4.76 -32.70
N ASN A 84 -7.62 -5.73 -33.52
CA ASN A 84 -7.93 -5.70 -34.95
C ASN A 84 -6.73 -6.07 -35.84
N THR A 85 -6.72 -7.32 -36.31
CA THR A 85 -6.36 -7.68 -37.69
C THR A 85 -7.07 -8.97 -38.05
N SER A 86 -8.06 -8.88 -38.97
CA SER A 86 -8.62 -9.99 -39.76
C SER A 86 -8.95 -11.28 -38.99
N GLY A 87 -10.13 -11.27 -38.35
CA GLY A 87 -10.63 -12.32 -37.48
C GLY A 87 -10.81 -13.67 -38.17
N GLN A 88 -9.96 -14.62 -37.81
CA GLN A 88 -10.26 -16.03 -37.99
C GLN A 88 -11.06 -16.52 -36.78
N TYR A 89 -12.20 -17.15 -37.06
CA TYR A 89 -13.00 -17.86 -36.08
C TYR A 89 -12.70 -19.34 -36.19
N CYS A 90 -12.69 -20.04 -35.05
CA CYS A 90 -12.47 -21.48 -35.07
C CYS A 90 -13.67 -22.16 -35.75
N THR A 91 -13.46 -22.90 -36.85
CA THR A 91 -14.54 -23.62 -37.54
C THR A 91 -15.14 -24.78 -36.74
N LYS A 92 -14.53 -25.17 -35.63
CA LYS A 92 -15.07 -26.23 -34.74
C LYS A 92 -15.83 -25.71 -33.53
N CYS A 93 -15.32 -24.67 -32.85
CA CYS A 93 -15.92 -24.17 -31.60
C CYS A 93 -16.40 -22.72 -31.67
N GLY A 94 -16.13 -22.02 -32.77
CA GLY A 94 -16.68 -20.67 -33.03
C GLY A 94 -16.01 -19.53 -32.28
N ILE A 95 -14.94 -19.76 -31.50
CA ILE A 95 -14.27 -18.68 -30.78
C ILE A 95 -13.47 -17.79 -31.74
N GLY A 96 -13.46 -16.48 -31.47
CA GLY A 96 -12.60 -15.53 -32.18
C GLY A 96 -11.15 -15.69 -31.75
N LEU A 97 -10.25 -15.77 -32.71
CA LEU A 97 -8.83 -16.03 -32.49
C LEU A 97 -7.99 -14.85 -32.99
N ALA A 98 -6.85 -14.63 -32.34
CA ALA A 98 -5.84 -13.70 -32.83
C ALA A 98 -5.13 -14.28 -34.07
N ALA A 99 -4.64 -13.42 -34.96
CA ALA A 99 -4.14 -13.78 -36.30
C ALA A 99 -2.96 -14.78 -36.31
N ASP A 100 -2.25 -14.96 -35.19
CA ASP A 100 -1.00 -15.74 -35.11
C ASP A 100 -1.11 -17.03 -34.28
N VAL A 101 -2.32 -17.55 -34.02
CA VAL A 101 -2.47 -18.78 -33.23
C VAL A 101 -2.49 -20.03 -34.13
N VAL A 102 -1.52 -20.92 -33.94
CA VAL A 102 -1.40 -22.19 -34.71
C VAL A 102 -2.37 -23.26 -34.23
N PHE A 103 -2.87 -23.14 -33.00
CA PHE A 103 -3.82 -24.08 -32.39
C PHE A 103 -4.90 -23.33 -31.60
N CYS A 104 -6.14 -23.81 -31.70
CA CYS A 104 -7.25 -23.29 -30.91
C CYS A 104 -7.09 -23.69 -29.43
N PRO A 105 -7.04 -22.74 -28.48
CA PRO A 105 -6.89 -23.05 -27.06
C PRO A 105 -8.13 -23.70 -26.43
N ASN A 106 -9.28 -23.66 -27.11
CA ASN A 106 -10.52 -24.22 -26.60
C ASN A 106 -10.73 -25.67 -27.06
N CYS A 107 -10.50 -25.98 -28.34
CA CYS A 107 -10.79 -27.30 -28.91
C CYS A 107 -9.58 -28.06 -29.45
N GLY A 108 -8.37 -27.49 -29.37
CA GLY A 108 -7.12 -28.12 -29.82
C GLY A 108 -6.95 -28.25 -31.33
N GLN A 109 -7.90 -27.75 -32.14
CA GLN A 109 -7.79 -27.82 -33.60
C GLN A 109 -6.67 -26.91 -34.09
N LYS A 110 -5.80 -27.42 -34.97
CA LYS A 110 -4.80 -26.63 -35.68
C LYS A 110 -5.47 -25.61 -36.60
N ILE A 111 -4.99 -24.39 -36.60
CA ILE A 111 -5.48 -23.30 -37.43
C ILE A 111 -4.40 -23.01 -38.45
N THR A 112 -4.70 -23.36 -39.69
CA THR A 112 -3.87 -23.03 -40.84
C THR A 112 -4.40 -21.69 -41.37
N PRO A 113 -3.53 -20.69 -41.65
CA PRO A 113 -3.96 -19.41 -42.20
C PRO A 113 -4.73 -19.57 -43.51
#